data_AF-A0A3D4BC06-F1
#
_entry.id   AF-A0A3D4BC06-F1
#
_cell.length_a   1.000
_cell.length_b   1.000
_cell.length_c   1.000
_cell.angle_alpha   90.00
_cell.angle_beta   90.00
_cell.angle_gamma   90.00
#
_symmetry.space_group_name_H-M   'P 1'
#
loop_
_entity.id
_entity.type
_entity.pdbx_description
1 polymer ?
#
loop_
_entity_poly.entity_id
_entity_poly.type
_entity_poly.pdbx_seq_one_letter_code
_entity_poly.pdbx_strand_id
1 'polypeptide(L)'
;MDSGEDKEDEHPVYADLVDFDPYREAQAEWLKQDVQSEAFKRATFRVALFHIPPYGERHRHGEDHLTDLWGPVFNEAGIDLMLCGHRHRFSRHDPETGKNTYPLVITGINNVTRVDVTPEKLQVIVSHKNGDVVDTFTVPEKRTGTSAR
;
A
#
# COMPACT_ATOMS: atom_id res chain seq x y z
N MET A 1 2.18 7.52 3.72
CA MET A 1 3.66 7.58 3.76
C MET A 1 4.13 8.17 2.45
N ASP A 2 5.35 8.68 2.40
CA ASP A 2 5.92 9.23 1.18
C ASP A 2 7.03 8.31 0.66
N SER A 3 6.81 7.77 -0.53
CA SER A 3 7.69 6.81 -1.17
C SER A 3 8.82 7.44 -1.97
N GLY A 4 8.83 8.76 -2.14
CA GLY A 4 9.68 9.39 -3.15
C GLY A 4 9.31 8.92 -4.55
N GLU A 5 10.32 8.81 -5.41
CA GLU A 5 10.16 8.47 -6.82
C GLU A 5 10.72 7.09 -7.18
N ASP A 6 10.46 6.67 -8.43
CA ASP A 6 10.66 5.29 -8.87
C ASP A 6 12.08 4.92 -9.34
N LYS A 7 12.98 5.88 -9.53
CA LYS A 7 14.35 5.65 -10.06
C LYS A 7 15.40 5.86 -8.97
N GLU A 8 16.63 5.53 -9.31
CA GLU A 8 17.83 5.80 -8.51
C GLU A 8 18.01 7.31 -8.27
N ASP A 9 18.59 7.68 -7.14
CA ASP A 9 18.75 9.10 -6.76
C ASP A 9 19.68 9.84 -7.72
N GLU A 10 20.70 9.17 -8.25
CA GLU A 10 21.61 9.72 -9.26
C GLU A 10 21.00 9.78 -10.67
N HIS A 11 19.73 9.39 -10.84
CA HIS A 11 19.10 9.41 -12.15
C HIS A 11 19.05 10.86 -12.69
N PRO A 12 19.54 11.14 -13.91
CA PRO A 12 19.72 12.51 -14.42
C PRO A 12 18.47 13.40 -14.43
N VAL A 13 17.28 12.79 -14.42
CA VAL A 13 15.99 13.49 -14.34
C VAL A 13 15.82 14.27 -13.02
N TYR A 14 16.49 13.85 -11.96
CA TYR A 14 16.42 14.49 -10.65
C TYR A 14 17.51 15.55 -10.44
N ALA A 15 18.52 15.61 -11.31
CA ALA A 15 19.57 16.64 -11.31
C ALA A 15 20.25 16.83 -9.95
N ASP A 16 20.54 15.73 -9.24
CA ASP A 16 21.17 15.71 -7.91
C ASP A 16 20.39 16.46 -6.82
N LEU A 17 19.07 16.64 -7.00
CA LEU A 17 18.21 17.38 -6.05
C LEU A 17 17.47 16.48 -5.05
N VAL A 18 17.63 15.17 -5.15
CA VAL A 18 16.86 14.19 -4.38
C VAL A 18 17.77 13.25 -3.61
N ASP A 19 17.23 12.63 -2.56
CA ASP A 19 17.91 11.68 -1.69
C ASP A 19 16.85 10.71 -1.12
N PHE A 20 16.15 10.01 -2.04
CA PHE A 20 14.99 9.18 -1.71
C PHE A 20 15.38 7.86 -1.04
N ASP A 21 16.59 7.33 -1.25
CA ASP A 21 17.04 6.11 -0.58
C ASP A 21 17.13 6.29 0.94
N PRO A 22 17.96 7.21 1.48
CA PRO A 22 18.00 7.47 2.92
C PRO A 22 16.66 7.93 3.47
N TYR A 23 15.87 8.67 2.68
CA TYR A 23 14.53 9.07 3.09
C TYR A 23 13.58 7.87 3.27
N ARG A 24 13.60 6.89 2.36
CA ARG A 24 12.80 5.67 2.47
C ARG A 24 13.25 4.78 3.62
N GLU A 25 14.55 4.72 3.91
CA GLU A 25 15.09 4.07 5.11
C GLU A 25 14.56 4.73 6.39
N ALA A 26 14.61 6.06 6.45
CA ALA A 26 14.06 6.81 7.59
C ALA A 26 12.55 6.61 7.76
N GLN A 27 11.79 6.58 6.65
CA GLN A 27 10.37 6.23 6.66
C GLN A 27 10.14 4.79 7.13
N ALA A 28 11.02 3.84 6.80
CA ALA A 28 10.92 2.45 7.25
C ALA A 28 11.10 2.34 8.77
N GLU A 29 12.08 3.06 9.33
CA GLU A 29 12.28 3.11 10.78
C GLU A 29 11.09 3.77 11.51
N TRP A 30 10.54 4.83 10.93
CA TRP A 30 9.30 5.43 11.43
C TRP A 30 8.14 4.43 11.39
N LEU A 31 7.95 3.73 10.26
CA LEU A 31 6.88 2.75 10.09
C LEU A 31 6.99 1.62 11.13
N LYS A 32 8.20 1.09 11.37
CA LYS A 32 8.45 0.07 12.40
C LYS A 32 7.98 0.52 13.79
N GLN A 33 8.06 1.81 14.10
CA GLN A 33 7.57 2.37 15.36
C GLN A 33 6.06 2.62 15.32
N ASP A 34 5.54 3.17 14.22
CA ASP A 34 4.13 3.55 14.08
C ASP A 34 3.20 2.33 14.18
N VAL A 35 3.58 1.19 13.59
CA VAL A 35 2.82 -0.07 13.67
C VAL A 35 2.76 -0.63 15.10
N GLN A 36 3.63 -0.15 16.00
CA GLN A 36 3.60 -0.52 17.41
C GLN A 36 2.69 0.37 18.26
N SER A 37 2.17 1.46 17.70
CA SER A 37 1.31 2.39 18.42
C SER A 37 -0.02 1.75 18.82
N GLU A 38 -0.60 2.21 19.93
CA GLU A 38 -1.92 1.76 20.39
C GLU A 38 -3.02 2.07 19.36
N ALA A 39 -2.91 3.19 18.65
CA ALA A 39 -3.85 3.55 17.59
C ALA A 39 -3.85 2.50 16.47
N PHE A 40 -2.65 2.11 16.01
CA PHE A 40 -2.50 1.08 14.97
C PHE A 40 -2.96 -0.31 15.47
N LYS A 41 -2.57 -0.69 16.69
CA LYS A 41 -2.93 -1.99 17.29
C LYS A 41 -4.42 -2.13 17.56
N ARG A 42 -5.11 -1.05 17.92
CA ARG A 42 -6.56 -1.06 18.20
C ARG A 42 -7.43 -0.83 16.97
N ALA A 43 -6.85 -0.46 15.83
CA ALA A 43 -7.61 -0.26 14.59
C ALA A 43 -8.26 -1.56 14.12
N THR A 44 -9.54 -1.50 13.78
CA THR A 44 -10.27 -2.63 13.16
C THR A 44 -9.70 -2.97 11.79
N PHE A 45 -9.35 -1.93 11.01
CA PHE A 45 -8.71 -2.06 9.71
C PHE A 45 -7.45 -1.21 9.64
N ARG A 46 -6.41 -1.76 9.02
CA ARG A 46 -5.12 -1.09 8.75
C ARG A 46 -4.97 -0.93 7.24
N VAL A 47 -5.03 0.32 6.78
CA VAL A 47 -4.93 0.65 5.35
C VAL A 47 -3.66 1.44 5.09
N ALA A 48 -2.80 0.94 4.19
CA ALA A 48 -1.60 1.64 3.75
C ALA A 48 -1.88 2.43 2.47
N LEU A 49 -1.44 3.69 2.43
CA LEU A 49 -1.60 4.59 1.28
C LEU A 49 -0.29 5.36 1.01
N PHE A 50 0.23 5.22 -0.20
CA PHE A 50 1.41 5.94 -0.71
C PHE A 50 1.51 5.79 -2.24
N HIS A 51 2.35 6.58 -2.90
CA HIS A 51 2.29 6.72 -4.36
C HIS A 51 2.87 5.53 -5.14
N ILE A 52 4.13 5.17 -4.87
CA ILE A 52 4.85 4.12 -5.60
C ILE A 52 4.47 2.73 -5.05
N PRO A 53 4.00 1.79 -5.87
CA PRO A 53 3.68 0.44 -5.40
C PRO A 53 4.94 -0.40 -5.15
N PRO A 54 5.04 -1.14 -4.03
CA PRO A 54 6.15 -2.07 -3.81
C PRO A 54 6.05 -3.27 -4.76
N TYR A 55 4.84 -3.84 -4.92
CA TYR A 55 4.65 -5.04 -5.71
C TYR A 55 4.04 -4.78 -7.10
N GLY A 56 4.41 -5.61 -8.07
CA GLY A 56 3.68 -5.82 -9.32
C GLY A 56 4.60 -6.10 -10.51
N GLU A 57 4.25 -5.60 -11.69
CA GLU A 57 4.88 -6.04 -12.96
C GLU A 57 6.16 -5.28 -13.33
N ARG A 58 6.48 -4.19 -12.63
CA ARG A 58 7.67 -3.38 -12.87
C ARG A 58 8.62 -3.52 -11.69
N HIS A 59 9.91 -3.49 -12.00
CA HIS A 59 11.02 -3.57 -11.07
C HIS A 59 11.94 -2.41 -11.36
N ARG A 60 11.68 -1.29 -10.69
CA ARG A 60 12.58 -0.14 -10.69
C ARG A 60 13.13 0.02 -9.28
N HIS A 61 14.30 0.64 -9.17
CA HIS A 61 14.96 0.88 -7.89
C HIS A 61 14.03 1.39 -6.79
N GLY A 62 13.18 2.36 -7.14
CA GLY A 62 12.09 2.87 -6.30
C GLY A 62 11.18 1.77 -5.71
N GLU A 63 10.62 0.95 -6.59
CA GLU A 63 9.65 -0.09 -6.27
C GLU A 63 10.29 -1.26 -5.49
N ASP A 64 11.49 -1.66 -5.91
CA ASP A 64 12.22 -2.79 -5.29
C ASP A 64 12.73 -2.42 -3.90
N HIS A 65 13.31 -1.23 -3.73
CA HIS A 65 13.80 -0.78 -2.41
C HIS A 65 12.63 -0.59 -1.41
N LEU A 66 11.42 -0.20 -1.87
CA LEU A 66 10.21 -0.21 -1.03
C LEU A 66 9.77 -1.63 -0.67
N THR A 67 9.87 -2.58 -1.61
CA THR A 67 9.58 -4.00 -1.34
C THR A 67 10.46 -4.53 -0.23
N ASP A 68 11.76 -4.25 -0.29
CA ASP A 68 12.74 -4.74 0.67
C ASP A 68 12.59 -4.08 2.05
N LEU A 69 12.42 -2.76 2.09
CA LEU A 69 12.36 -2.01 3.36
C LEU A 69 11.00 -2.09 4.04
N TRP A 70 9.90 -1.93 3.29
CA TRP A 70 8.56 -1.73 3.87
C TRP A 70 7.70 -2.99 3.78
N GLY A 71 7.91 -3.84 2.76
CA GLY A 71 7.15 -5.06 2.54
C GLY A 71 7.10 -5.98 3.76
N PRO A 72 8.25 -6.36 4.37
CA PRO A 72 8.27 -7.17 5.58
C PRO A 72 7.49 -6.53 6.74
N VAL A 73 7.67 -5.24 6.97
CA VAL A 73 7.00 -4.51 8.06
C VAL A 73 5.49 -4.52 7.88
N PHE A 74 4.98 -4.28 6.66
CA PHE A 74 3.55 -4.32 6.38
C PHE A 74 2.94 -5.72 6.51
N ASN A 75 3.67 -6.73 6.06
CA ASN A 75 3.22 -8.13 6.18
C ASN A 75 3.11 -8.55 7.64
N GLU A 76 4.11 -8.22 8.47
CA GLU A 76 4.12 -8.53 9.91
C GLU A 76 3.09 -7.70 10.68
N ALA A 77 2.89 -6.43 10.31
CA ALA A 77 1.94 -5.53 10.96
C ALA A 77 0.46 -5.85 10.66
N GLY A 78 0.19 -6.78 9.75
CA GLY A 78 -1.17 -7.24 9.46
C GLY A 78 -2.02 -6.22 8.72
N ILE A 79 -1.44 -5.50 7.76
CA ILE A 79 -2.19 -4.61 6.85
C ILE A 79 -3.36 -5.37 6.19
N ASP A 80 -4.47 -4.66 5.98
CA ASP A 80 -5.70 -5.20 5.40
C ASP A 80 -5.90 -4.78 3.95
N LEU A 81 -5.42 -3.60 3.57
CA LEU A 81 -5.52 -3.07 2.21
C LEU A 81 -4.37 -2.10 1.94
N MET A 82 -3.79 -2.18 0.75
CA MET A 82 -2.83 -1.20 0.26
C MET A 82 -3.35 -0.49 -0.99
N LEU A 83 -3.23 0.84 -1.02
CA LEU A 83 -3.64 1.69 -2.12
C LEU A 83 -2.43 2.47 -2.64
N CYS A 84 -2.18 2.34 -3.95
CA CYS A 84 -1.06 2.97 -4.65
C CYS A 84 -1.50 3.63 -5.97
N GLY A 85 -0.58 4.36 -6.59
CA GLY A 85 -0.77 5.01 -7.89
C GLY A 85 0.39 4.72 -8.84
N HIS A 86 1.03 5.77 -9.36
CA HIS A 86 2.24 5.73 -10.20
C HIS A 86 2.07 5.17 -11.62
N ARG A 87 1.53 3.96 -11.79
CA ARG A 87 1.60 3.23 -13.07
C ARG A 87 0.61 3.70 -14.13
N HIS A 88 -0.24 4.69 -13.81
CA HIS A 88 -1.29 5.26 -14.67
C HIS A 88 -2.30 4.25 -15.25
N ARG A 89 -2.30 3.01 -14.78
CA ARG A 89 -3.21 1.93 -15.18
C ARG A 89 -3.72 1.24 -13.93
N PHE A 90 -4.98 0.81 -13.97
CA PHE A 90 -5.53 0.02 -12.90
C PHE A 90 -4.87 -1.38 -12.88
N SER A 91 -4.48 -1.83 -11.69
CA SER A 91 -4.23 -3.23 -11.41
C SER A 91 -4.61 -3.56 -9.97
N ARG A 92 -5.01 -4.81 -9.74
CA ARG A 92 -5.21 -5.38 -8.41
C ARG A 92 -4.30 -6.58 -8.26
N HIS A 93 -3.57 -6.62 -7.16
CA HIS A 93 -2.72 -7.75 -6.77
C HIS A 93 -3.33 -8.37 -5.52
N ASP A 94 -3.77 -9.62 -5.65
CA ASP A 94 -4.25 -10.41 -4.53
C ASP A 94 -3.11 -10.80 -3.57
N PRO A 95 -3.41 -11.19 -2.32
CA PRO A 95 -2.40 -11.73 -1.43
C PRO A 95 -1.64 -12.89 -2.07
N GLU A 96 -0.31 -12.86 -1.97
CA GLU A 96 0.59 -13.88 -2.53
C GLU A 96 1.69 -14.21 -1.52
N THR A 97 1.84 -15.50 -1.20
CA THR A 97 2.87 -15.98 -0.26
C THR A 97 4.27 -15.59 -0.74
N GLY A 98 5.06 -14.99 0.16
CA GLY A 98 6.39 -14.48 -0.16
C GLY A 98 6.41 -13.08 -0.79
N LYS A 99 5.24 -12.46 -1.02
CA LYS A 99 5.10 -11.07 -1.44
C LYS A 99 4.24 -10.30 -0.43
N ASN A 100 2.99 -9.98 -0.76
CA ASN A 100 2.04 -9.24 0.08
C ASN A 100 0.99 -10.17 0.72
N THR A 101 0.70 -10.00 2.01
CA THR A 101 -0.38 -10.74 2.72
C THR A 101 -1.76 -10.05 2.65
N TYR A 102 -1.85 -8.95 1.91
CA TYR A 102 -3.01 -8.08 1.77
C TYR A 102 -3.27 -7.74 0.30
N PRO A 103 -4.50 -7.46 -0.13
CA PRO A 103 -4.77 -6.94 -1.46
C PRO A 103 -4.12 -5.56 -1.65
N LEU A 104 -3.49 -5.37 -2.81
CA LEU A 104 -2.92 -4.11 -3.25
C LEU A 104 -3.66 -3.61 -4.49
N VAL A 105 -4.12 -2.38 -4.45
CA VAL A 105 -4.79 -1.71 -5.57
C VAL A 105 -3.92 -0.58 -6.08
N ILE A 106 -3.61 -0.63 -7.38
CA ILE A 106 -2.98 0.46 -8.11
C ILE A 106 -4.09 1.21 -8.85
N THR A 107 -4.37 2.45 -8.46
CA THR A 107 -5.40 3.26 -9.12
C THR A 107 -4.84 3.88 -10.40
N GLY A 108 -5.50 3.62 -11.53
CA GLY A 108 -5.15 4.21 -12.84
C GLY A 108 -5.59 5.68 -12.98
N ILE A 109 -5.03 6.38 -13.97
CA ILE A 109 -5.28 7.82 -14.20
C ILE A 109 -6.75 8.18 -14.52
N ASN A 110 -7.49 7.19 -15.04
CA ASN A 110 -8.90 7.32 -15.41
C ASN A 110 -9.82 6.59 -14.44
N ASN A 111 -9.30 6.18 -13.29
CA ASN A 111 -10.04 5.44 -12.27
C ASN A 111 -10.17 6.22 -10.97
N VAL A 112 -11.18 5.85 -10.20
CA VAL A 112 -11.40 6.25 -8.82
C VAL A 112 -11.53 4.99 -8.00
N THR A 113 -10.76 4.87 -6.92
CA THR A 113 -10.93 3.81 -5.93
C THR A 113 -11.70 4.37 -4.74
N ARG A 114 -12.89 3.83 -4.50
CA ARG A 114 -13.72 4.11 -3.33
C ARG A 114 -13.64 2.93 -2.37
N VAL A 115 -13.50 3.22 -1.08
CA VAL A 115 -13.56 2.21 -0.02
C VAL A 115 -14.68 2.60 0.93
N ASP A 116 -15.75 1.80 0.94
CA ASP A 116 -16.81 1.91 1.94
C ASP A 116 -16.48 1.02 3.14
N VAL A 117 -16.49 1.59 4.34
CA VAL A 117 -16.06 0.91 5.57
C VAL A 117 -17.25 0.63 6.46
N THR A 118 -17.40 -0.62 6.90
CA THR A 118 -18.31 -1.05 7.97
C THR A 118 -17.52 -1.78 9.05
N PRO A 119 -18.07 -2.04 10.25
CA PRO A 119 -17.37 -2.82 11.27
C PRO A 119 -16.94 -4.23 10.80
N GLU A 120 -17.61 -4.79 9.80
CA GLU A 120 -17.40 -6.16 9.32
C GLU A 120 -16.53 -6.24 8.07
N LYS A 121 -16.37 -5.15 7.31
CA LYS A 121 -15.64 -5.19 6.04
C LYS A 121 -15.21 -3.82 5.48
N LEU A 122 -14.21 -3.88 4.61
CA LEU A 122 -13.95 -2.87 3.58
C LEU A 122 -14.56 -3.34 2.26
N GLN A 123 -15.48 -2.56 1.69
CA GLN A 123 -15.95 -2.75 0.32
C GLN A 123 -15.16 -1.83 -0.60
N VAL A 124 -14.34 -2.41 -1.47
CA VAL A 124 -13.51 -1.67 -2.42
C VAL A 124 -14.19 -1.69 -3.78
N ILE A 125 -14.37 -0.52 -4.38
CA ILE A 125 -14.96 -0.32 -5.70
C ILE A 125 -14.01 0.54 -6.50
N VAL A 126 -13.57 0.04 -7.66
CA VAL A 126 -12.80 0.81 -8.63
C VAL A 126 -13.72 1.12 -9.80
N SER A 127 -13.90 2.40 -10.11
CA SER A 127 -14.71 2.82 -11.25
C SER A 127 -13.91 3.71 -12.20
N HIS A 128 -14.37 3.86 -13.43
CA HIS A 128 -13.99 4.97 -14.28
C HIS A 128 -14.57 6.29 -13.76
N LYS A 129 -14.07 7.43 -14.26
CA LYS A 129 -14.58 8.77 -13.90
C LYS A 129 -16.06 8.98 -14.23
N ASN A 130 -16.60 8.24 -15.21
CA ASN A 130 -18.01 8.28 -15.60
C ASN A 130 -18.91 7.38 -14.71
N GLY A 131 -18.35 6.66 -13.74
CA GLY A 131 -19.07 5.78 -12.82
C GLY A 131 -19.11 4.30 -13.23
N ASP A 132 -18.61 3.94 -14.41
CA ASP A 132 -18.57 2.54 -14.84
C ASP A 132 -17.62 1.73 -13.94
N VAL A 133 -18.12 0.66 -13.32
CA VAL A 133 -17.34 -0.18 -12.41
C VAL A 133 -16.34 -1.01 -13.20
N VAL A 134 -15.07 -0.95 -12.78
CA VAL A 134 -13.94 -1.72 -13.32
C VAL A 134 -13.65 -2.95 -12.48
N ASP A 135 -13.68 -2.79 -11.15
CA ASP A 135 -13.47 -3.89 -10.21
C ASP A 135 -14.24 -3.66 -8.92
N THR A 136 -14.59 -4.75 -8.23
CA THR A 136 -15.23 -4.71 -6.93
C THR A 136 -14.82 -5.93 -6.10
N PHE A 137 -14.38 -5.69 -4.87
CA PHE A 137 -14.03 -6.76 -3.95
C PHE A 137 -14.24 -6.34 -2.49
N THR A 138 -14.17 -7.32 -1.60
CA THR A 138 -14.37 -7.10 -0.17
C THR A 138 -13.17 -7.62 0.61
N VAL A 139 -12.72 -6.84 1.58
CA VAL A 139 -11.79 -7.28 2.63
C VAL A 139 -12.60 -7.45 3.91
N PRO A 140 -12.81 -8.69 4.40
CA PRO A 140 -13.53 -8.90 5.66
C PRO A 140 -12.67 -8.45 6.84
N GLU A 141 -13.32 -8.07 7.94
CA GLU A 141 -12.65 -7.91 9.23
C GLU A 141 -12.00 -9.23 9.64
N LYS A 142 -10.71 -9.19 9.95
CA LYS A 142 -9.96 -10.34 10.45
C LYS A 142 -10.33 -10.51 11.91
N ARG A 143 -11.44 -11.21 12.19
CA ARG A 143 -11.86 -11.54 13.56
C ARG A 143 -10.68 -12.12 14.33
N THR A 144 -10.03 -11.31 15.14
CA THR A 144 -9.12 -11.81 16.17
C THR A 144 -10.01 -12.58 17.13
N GLY A 145 -9.78 -13.89 17.24
CA GLY A 145 -10.58 -14.76 18.10
C GLY A 145 -10.87 -14.10 19.44
N THR A 146 -12.13 -14.18 19.84
CA THR A 146 -12.67 -13.79 21.13
C THR A 146 -11.66 -13.99 22.26
N SER A 147 -11.08 -12.90 22.78
CA SER A 147 -10.73 -12.87 24.19
C SER A 147 -11.95 -12.36 24.93
N ALA A 148 -12.45 -13.20 25.82
CA ALA A 148 -13.68 -13.02 26.56
C ALA A 148 -13.64 -11.80 27.50
N ARG A 149 -14.78 -11.10 27.53
CA ARG A 149 -15.30 -10.20 28.59
C ARG A 149 -14.56 -8.89 28.86
#